data_AF-A0A430Q616-F1
#
_entry.id   AF-A0A430Q616-F1
#
_cell.length_a   1.000
_cell.length_b   1.000
_cell.length_c   1.000
_cell.angle_alpha   90.00
_cell.angle_beta   90.00
_cell.angle_gamma   90.00
#
_symmetry.space_group_name_H-M   'P 1'
#
loop_
_entity.id
_entity.type
_entity.pdbx_description
1 polymer ?
#
loop_
_entity_poly.entity_id
_entity_poly.type
_entity_poly.pdbx_seq_one_letter_code
_entity_poly.pdbx_strand_id
1 'polypeptide(L)'
;MPFSWASIILTLFCLICKCLSNVNYPSCSVSQYLMHNESDIELLTSDNECHVVLVESIPENVTFSMGSPKHLSTYMAWKLLIDSAEKNISIASFYWSLSVDKKFNFTATEQGSNILKMLVDRGKEVDLKIAQNGKETNSTDLMNLTESGAQIRWLDFHRLVGQGVLHTKLWSVDAKNGYVGSANMDWRSLTQVKELGVLIYNCPEIMNDLEKVWKVYWSLGNPNSSVPQKWPKELETNYNRSNPLITNINGILSRVYFPSSPSSFNPPGRNDDLDALLSVINAAEKFIYISVMNFLPEVINYDNNIHSQFWPVIDNALRKAAIDRSVEVRLLISKWKHTSSVTENFLNSIRAISGVRSAQVRVRYFVVPSYTDTQKRIPYARVNHNKYMVTDKTAYIGTSNWSGDYFLYTGGVAFVYEEGNHTSNDLNQENTDHSEFCLPKPVSIRKQLENVFFRDWNSEFTNEL
;
A
#
# COMPACT_ATOMS: atom_id res chain seq x y z
N MET A 1 42.47 66.68 -20.20
CA MET A 1 42.64 65.31 -20.74
C MET A 1 41.94 64.35 -19.80
N PRO A 2 40.70 63.91 -20.07
CA PRO A 2 39.97 63.08 -19.12
C PRO A 2 40.28 61.60 -19.33
N PHE A 3 40.51 60.90 -18.22
CA PHE A 3 40.68 59.46 -18.10
C PHE A 3 39.35 58.73 -18.40
N SER A 4 39.41 57.69 -19.23
CA SER A 4 38.28 56.84 -19.59
C SER A 4 37.95 55.85 -18.47
N TRP A 5 36.76 55.98 -17.88
CA TRP A 5 36.21 55.09 -16.85
C TRP A 5 35.65 53.77 -17.42
N ALA A 6 35.67 53.57 -18.73
CA ALA A 6 35.02 52.42 -19.37
C ALA A 6 35.76 51.08 -19.14
N SER A 7 37.09 51.10 -18.99
CA SER A 7 37.87 49.86 -18.87
C SER A 7 37.84 49.23 -17.47
N ILE A 8 37.58 50.01 -16.42
CA ILE A 8 37.52 49.53 -15.02
C ILE A 8 36.16 48.89 -14.71
N ILE A 9 35.08 49.42 -15.30
CA ILE A 9 33.72 48.87 -15.10
C ILE A 9 33.57 47.51 -15.81
N LEU A 10 34.20 47.34 -16.99
CA LEU A 10 34.14 46.07 -17.74
C LEU A 10 34.95 44.95 -17.06
N THR A 11 36.06 45.28 -16.40
CA THR A 11 36.85 44.31 -15.62
C THR A 11 36.15 43.92 -14.32
N LEU A 12 35.47 44.84 -13.64
CA LEU A 12 34.67 44.51 -12.45
C LEU A 12 33.47 43.60 -12.81
N PHE A 13 32.78 43.84 -13.93
CA PHE A 13 31.66 42.99 -14.38
C PHE A 13 32.12 41.57 -14.78
N CYS A 14 33.28 41.41 -15.41
CA CYS A 14 33.83 40.08 -15.74
C CYS A 14 34.33 39.31 -14.51
N LEU A 15 34.83 39.99 -13.47
CA LEU A 15 35.23 39.35 -12.20
C LEU A 15 34.02 38.94 -11.35
N ILE A 16 32.95 39.72 -11.34
CA ILE A 16 31.69 39.37 -10.66
C ILE A 16 30.99 38.20 -11.38
N CYS A 17 31.00 38.16 -12.72
CA CYS A 17 30.47 37.02 -13.49
C CYS A 17 31.30 35.73 -13.32
N LYS A 18 32.63 35.82 -13.16
CA LYS A 18 33.48 34.63 -12.89
C LYS A 18 33.38 34.10 -11.46
N CYS A 19 33.05 34.95 -10.48
CA CYS A 19 32.76 34.50 -9.12
C CYS A 19 31.34 33.92 -8.97
N LEU A 20 30.38 34.31 -9.82
CA LEU A 20 29.03 33.71 -9.84
C LEU A 20 28.95 32.41 -10.67
N SER A 21 29.90 32.17 -11.58
CA SER A 21 29.94 30.97 -12.43
C SER A 21 30.71 29.77 -11.84
N ASN A 22 31.39 29.95 -10.70
CA ASN A 22 32.23 28.92 -10.08
C ASN A 22 31.82 28.56 -8.64
N VAL A 23 30.67 29.04 -8.17
CA VAL A 23 30.00 28.37 -7.06
C VAL A 23 29.19 27.24 -7.69
N ASN A 24 29.85 26.10 -7.87
CA ASN A 24 29.14 24.82 -7.85
C ASN A 24 28.50 24.75 -6.46
N TYR A 25 27.31 25.33 -6.30
CA TYR A 25 26.38 24.72 -5.37
C TYR A 25 26.29 23.28 -5.84
N PRO A 26 26.61 22.27 -5.02
CA PRO A 26 26.16 20.95 -5.34
C PRO A 26 24.66 21.13 -5.55
N SER A 27 24.20 20.95 -6.79
CA SER A 27 22.80 20.67 -6.97
C SER A 27 22.59 19.49 -6.05
N CYS A 28 21.84 19.69 -4.97
CA CYS A 28 21.20 18.59 -4.30
C CYS A 28 20.25 18.03 -5.36
N SER A 29 20.79 17.25 -6.29
CA SER A 29 20.02 16.24 -6.98
C SER A 29 19.41 15.48 -5.82
N VAL A 30 18.10 15.59 -5.70
CA VAL A 30 17.34 14.74 -4.82
C VAL A 30 17.78 13.34 -5.21
N SER A 31 18.65 12.73 -4.42
CA SER A 31 18.87 11.30 -4.51
C SER A 31 17.57 10.73 -3.99
N GLN A 32 16.59 10.71 -4.89
CA GLN A 32 15.43 9.86 -4.73
C GLN A 32 16.05 8.48 -4.69
N TYR A 33 15.98 7.83 -3.53
CA TYR A 33 16.18 6.39 -3.44
C TYR A 33 15.11 5.74 -4.34
N LEU A 34 15.43 5.67 -5.62
CA LEU A 34 14.61 5.14 -6.69
C LEU A 34 14.98 3.67 -6.82
N MET A 35 14.29 2.82 -6.08
CA MET A 35 14.58 1.39 -6.02
C MET A 35 13.98 0.68 -7.24
N HIS A 36 14.81 0.17 -8.13
CA HIS A 36 14.48 -0.37 -9.45
C HIS A 36 15.18 -1.69 -9.81
N ASN A 37 16.24 -2.13 -9.12
CA ASN A 37 17.06 -3.26 -9.55
C ASN A 37 17.60 -4.13 -8.39
N GLU A 38 18.35 -5.20 -8.72
CA GLU A 38 18.96 -6.09 -7.72
C GLU A 38 19.98 -5.38 -6.81
N SER A 39 20.68 -4.34 -7.30
CA SER A 39 21.58 -3.54 -6.43
C SER A 39 20.84 -2.74 -5.36
N ASP A 40 19.55 -2.47 -5.53
CA ASP A 40 18.73 -1.82 -4.50
C ASP A 40 18.33 -2.80 -3.39
N ILE A 41 18.20 -4.09 -3.71
CA ILE A 41 18.03 -5.14 -2.70
C ILE A 41 19.31 -5.26 -1.87
N GLU A 42 20.48 -5.19 -2.49
CA GLU A 42 21.76 -5.23 -1.76
C GLU A 42 21.88 -4.09 -0.75
N LEU A 43 21.38 -2.89 -1.07
CA LEU A 43 21.32 -1.78 -0.12
C LEU A 43 20.39 -2.10 1.07
N LEU A 44 19.19 -2.63 0.81
CA LEU A 44 18.24 -3.01 1.87
C LEU A 44 18.75 -4.14 2.79
N THR A 45 19.66 -4.98 2.30
CA THR A 45 20.25 -6.08 3.07
C THR A 45 21.64 -5.76 3.63
N SER A 46 22.16 -4.55 3.38
CA SER A 46 23.52 -4.16 3.76
C SER A 46 23.68 -3.76 5.22
N ASP A 47 22.60 -3.38 5.89
CA ASP A 47 22.60 -3.01 7.30
C ASP A 47 21.54 -3.79 8.09
N ASN A 48 21.49 -3.52 9.40
CA ASN A 48 20.53 -4.12 10.32
C ASN A 48 19.49 -3.10 10.80
N GLU A 49 19.18 -2.07 10.02
CA GLU A 49 18.12 -1.10 10.30
C GLU A 49 16.74 -1.59 9.82
N CYS A 50 15.68 -0.99 10.38
CA CYS A 50 14.32 -1.27 9.95
C CYS A 50 13.99 -0.47 8.70
N HIS A 51 13.69 -1.19 7.62
CA HIS A 51 13.31 -0.62 6.34
C HIS A 51 11.84 -0.89 6.03
N VAL A 52 11.11 0.16 5.65
CA VAL A 52 9.78 0.01 5.06
C VAL A 52 9.73 0.75 3.75
N VAL A 53 9.44 0.02 2.68
CA VAL A 53 9.58 0.49 1.30
C VAL A 53 8.24 0.35 0.59
N LEU A 54 7.81 1.37 -0.15
CA LEU A 54 6.68 1.24 -1.07
C LEU A 54 7.07 0.28 -2.19
N VAL A 55 6.15 -0.61 -2.56
CA VAL A 55 6.35 -1.53 -3.68
C VAL A 55 5.16 -1.46 -4.61
N GLU A 56 5.42 -1.55 -5.91
CA GLU A 56 4.38 -1.41 -6.94
C GLU A 56 4.52 -2.45 -8.04
N SER A 57 3.40 -3.03 -8.46
CA SER A 57 3.33 -3.68 -9.78
C SER A 57 2.81 -2.66 -10.77
N ILE A 58 3.55 -2.42 -11.85
CA ILE A 58 3.09 -1.58 -12.97
C ILE A 58 2.75 -2.51 -14.14
N PRO A 59 1.52 -2.46 -14.70
CA PRO A 59 1.14 -3.32 -15.81
C PRO A 59 2.09 -3.17 -16.99
N GLU A 60 2.41 -4.28 -17.65
CA GLU A 60 3.29 -4.29 -18.81
C GLU A 60 2.88 -3.23 -19.84
N ASN A 61 3.89 -2.57 -20.41
CA ASN A 61 3.79 -1.46 -21.36
C ASN A 61 3.13 -0.18 -20.84
N VAL A 62 2.70 -0.11 -19.58
CA VAL A 62 2.36 1.18 -18.94
C VAL A 62 3.65 1.85 -18.52
N THR A 63 3.90 3.04 -19.05
CA THR A 63 5.09 3.83 -18.74
C THR A 63 4.70 5.23 -18.31
N PHE A 64 5.36 5.76 -17.29
CA PHE A 64 5.19 7.15 -16.85
C PHE A 64 6.35 8.01 -17.39
N SER A 65 6.14 9.33 -17.40
CA SER A 65 7.14 10.30 -17.86
C SER A 65 8.47 10.12 -17.14
N MET A 66 9.57 10.37 -17.84
CA MET A 66 10.92 10.30 -17.29
C MET A 66 11.05 11.17 -16.03
N GLY A 67 11.72 10.66 -14.99
CA GLY A 67 11.84 11.31 -13.68
C GLY A 67 10.62 11.11 -12.76
N SER A 68 9.57 10.42 -13.22
CA SER A 68 8.48 10.00 -12.33
C SER A 68 8.98 9.05 -11.25
N PRO A 69 8.42 9.11 -10.02
CA PRO A 69 8.70 8.15 -8.97
C PRO A 69 8.48 6.73 -9.45
N LYS A 70 9.41 5.82 -9.14
CA LYS A 70 9.17 4.38 -9.27
C LYS A 70 9.75 3.67 -8.05
N HIS A 71 9.25 2.47 -7.84
CA HIS A 71 9.43 1.72 -6.61
C HIS A 71 9.80 0.27 -6.95
N LEU A 72 10.30 -0.46 -5.94
CA LEU A 72 10.61 -1.87 -6.07
C LEU A 72 9.37 -2.63 -6.53
N SER A 73 9.52 -3.60 -7.43
CA SER A 73 8.37 -4.37 -7.87
C SER A 73 7.85 -5.31 -6.79
N THR A 74 6.53 -5.54 -6.75
CA THR A 74 5.94 -6.54 -5.84
C THR A 74 6.60 -7.92 -6.01
N TYR A 75 6.94 -8.29 -7.25
CA TYR A 75 7.67 -9.51 -7.56
C TYR A 75 9.03 -9.58 -6.86
N MET A 76 9.84 -8.51 -6.95
CA MET A 76 11.15 -8.46 -6.29
C MET A 76 11.03 -8.44 -4.76
N ALA A 77 10.01 -7.75 -4.23
CA ALA A 77 9.72 -7.77 -2.80
C ALA A 77 9.40 -9.17 -2.30
N TRP A 78 8.56 -9.92 -3.01
CA TRP A 78 8.22 -11.30 -2.65
C TRP A 78 9.41 -12.25 -2.80
N LYS A 79 10.22 -12.08 -3.86
CA LYS A 79 11.48 -12.83 -4.03
C LYS A 79 12.39 -12.64 -2.81
N LEU A 80 12.62 -11.39 -2.40
CA LEU A 80 13.42 -11.06 -1.21
C LEU A 80 12.87 -11.70 0.08
N LEU A 81 11.55 -11.65 0.28
CA LEU A 81 10.92 -12.27 1.45
C LEU A 81 11.16 -13.78 1.48
N ILE A 82 10.95 -14.48 0.36
CA ILE A 82 11.19 -15.92 0.27
C ILE A 82 12.67 -16.23 0.48
N ASP A 83 13.57 -15.47 -0.16
CA ASP A 83 15.01 -15.68 -0.06
C ASP A 83 15.52 -15.48 1.37
N SER A 84 14.93 -14.54 2.12
CA SER A 84 15.30 -14.22 3.50
C SER A 84 14.78 -15.19 4.57
N ALA A 85 13.89 -16.13 4.22
CA ALA A 85 13.21 -16.96 5.20
C ALA A 85 14.12 -18.07 5.78
N GLU A 86 14.31 -18.07 7.09
CA GLU A 86 15.12 -19.06 7.80
C GLU A 86 14.27 -20.11 8.54
N LYS A 87 13.09 -19.74 9.05
CA LYS A 87 12.30 -20.64 9.91
C LYS A 87 10.84 -20.74 9.49
N ASN A 88 10.20 -19.63 9.14
CA ASN A 88 8.78 -19.62 8.83
C ASN A 88 8.40 -18.57 7.78
N ILE A 89 7.42 -18.94 6.97
CA ILE A 89 6.69 -18.06 6.06
C ILE A 89 5.19 -18.23 6.37
N SER A 90 4.55 -17.14 6.74
CA SER A 90 3.13 -17.08 7.08
C SER A 90 2.39 -16.17 6.11
N ILE A 91 1.42 -16.71 5.38
CA ILE A 91 0.69 -16.00 4.32
C ILE A 91 -0.80 -15.96 4.63
N ALA A 92 -1.45 -14.81 4.47
CA ALA A 92 -2.91 -14.71 4.39
C ALA A 92 -3.32 -14.26 2.99
N SER A 93 -4.24 -14.98 2.37
CA SER A 93 -4.56 -14.85 0.94
C SER A 93 -6.03 -15.04 0.61
N PHE A 94 -6.49 -14.31 -0.41
CA PHE A 94 -7.86 -14.43 -0.93
C PHE A 94 -8.03 -15.60 -1.92
N TYR A 95 -7.11 -15.76 -2.87
CA TYR A 95 -7.06 -16.92 -3.79
C TYR A 95 -5.64 -17.07 -4.33
N TRP A 96 -5.39 -18.20 -5.01
CA TRP A 96 -4.13 -18.52 -5.67
C TRP A 96 -4.34 -18.83 -7.15
N SER A 97 -3.55 -18.17 -7.99
CA SER A 97 -3.47 -18.30 -9.45
C SER A 97 -2.11 -17.78 -9.93
N LEU A 98 -1.02 -18.22 -9.30
CA LEU A 98 0.36 -17.96 -9.68
C LEU A 98 0.82 -18.83 -10.85
N SER A 99 0.38 -20.09 -10.91
CA SER A 99 0.54 -20.92 -12.13
C SER A 99 -0.57 -20.63 -13.11
N VAL A 100 -0.31 -20.87 -14.39
CA VAL A 100 -1.22 -20.48 -15.48
C VAL A 100 -1.75 -21.68 -16.23
N ASP A 101 -3.02 -21.57 -16.68
CA ASP A 101 -3.59 -22.47 -17.67
C ASP A 101 -2.72 -22.42 -18.94
N LYS A 102 -2.24 -23.57 -19.41
CA LYS A 102 -1.37 -23.74 -20.59
C LYS A 102 -1.85 -22.99 -21.84
N LYS A 103 -3.13 -22.61 -21.90
CA LYS A 103 -3.74 -21.77 -22.95
C LYS A 103 -3.18 -20.34 -23.03
N PHE A 104 -2.60 -19.81 -21.95
CA PHE A 104 -2.00 -18.48 -21.89
C PHE A 104 -0.47 -18.58 -21.72
N ASN A 105 0.20 -19.24 -22.67
CA ASN A 105 1.66 -19.35 -22.67
C ASN A 105 2.32 -18.02 -23.08
N PHE A 106 2.40 -17.09 -22.14
CA PHE A 106 3.01 -15.77 -22.33
C PHE A 106 4.08 -15.53 -21.25
N THR A 107 5.13 -14.79 -21.62
CA THR A 107 6.19 -14.31 -20.71
C THR A 107 5.63 -13.59 -19.49
N ALA A 108 4.45 -12.97 -19.62
CA ALA A 108 3.73 -12.30 -18.53
C ALA A 108 3.45 -13.19 -17.30
N THR A 109 3.53 -14.52 -17.44
CA THR A 109 3.24 -15.52 -16.40
C THR A 109 4.48 -15.98 -15.64
N GLU A 110 5.67 -15.64 -16.14
CA GLU A 110 6.95 -16.13 -15.62
C GLU A 110 7.19 -15.71 -14.18
N GLN A 111 6.89 -14.45 -13.84
CA GLN A 111 7.05 -13.94 -12.48
C GLN A 111 6.20 -14.72 -11.46
N GLY A 112 4.92 -14.97 -11.79
CA GLY A 112 4.04 -15.75 -10.91
C GLY A 112 4.49 -17.20 -10.75
N SER A 113 4.82 -17.86 -11.85
CA SER A 113 5.32 -19.25 -11.83
C SER A 113 6.64 -19.36 -11.07
N ASN A 114 7.51 -18.35 -11.18
CA ASN A 114 8.77 -18.28 -10.45
C ASN A 114 8.53 -18.15 -8.93
N ILE A 115 7.65 -17.25 -8.48
CA ILE A 115 7.29 -17.12 -7.05
C ILE A 115 6.74 -18.43 -6.51
N LEU A 116 5.82 -19.09 -7.23
CA LEU A 116 5.27 -20.38 -6.79
C LEU A 116 6.37 -21.43 -6.64
N LYS A 117 7.27 -21.53 -7.62
CA LYS A 117 8.42 -22.45 -7.55
C LYS A 117 9.31 -22.15 -6.33
N MET A 118 9.64 -20.88 -6.10
CA MET A 118 10.45 -20.46 -4.97
C MET A 118 9.80 -20.81 -3.63
N LEU A 119 8.48 -20.61 -3.50
CA LEU A 119 7.73 -21.02 -2.30
C LEU A 119 7.73 -22.54 -2.11
N VAL A 120 7.55 -23.32 -3.18
CA VAL A 120 7.61 -24.79 -3.14
C VAL A 120 8.99 -25.26 -2.70
N ASP A 121 10.05 -24.65 -3.21
CA ASP A 121 11.42 -25.04 -2.87
C ASP A 121 11.78 -24.62 -1.44
N ARG A 122 11.51 -23.36 -1.06
CA ARG A 122 11.77 -22.87 0.30
C ARG A 122 10.89 -23.55 1.34
N GLY A 123 9.64 -23.89 1.02
CA GLY A 123 8.70 -24.58 1.91
C GLY A 123 9.11 -25.99 2.33
N LYS A 124 10.10 -26.59 1.64
CA LYS A 124 10.74 -27.85 2.05
C LYS A 124 11.75 -27.65 3.19
N GLU A 125 12.23 -26.41 3.37
CA GLU A 125 13.27 -26.04 4.32
C GLU A 125 12.71 -25.29 5.54
N VAL A 126 11.59 -24.59 5.37
CA VAL A 126 10.97 -23.74 6.41
C VAL A 126 9.48 -24.03 6.61
N ASP A 127 8.93 -23.66 7.77
CA ASP A 127 7.50 -23.78 8.05
C ASP A 127 6.68 -22.81 7.19
N LEU A 128 6.12 -23.29 6.07
CA LEU A 128 5.19 -22.51 5.24
C LEU A 128 3.74 -22.74 5.69
N LYS A 129 3.06 -21.69 6.16
CA LYS A 129 1.68 -21.72 6.67
C LYS A 129 0.80 -20.70 5.96
N ILE A 130 -0.35 -21.14 5.44
CA ILE A 130 -1.24 -20.34 4.60
C ILE A 130 -2.65 -20.28 5.21
N ALA A 131 -3.08 -19.11 5.63
CA ALA A 131 -4.48 -18.81 5.95
C ALA A 131 -5.19 -18.39 4.65
N GLN A 132 -5.98 -19.32 4.11
CA GLN A 132 -6.61 -19.18 2.81
C GLN A 132 -8.11 -18.90 2.98
N ASN A 133 -8.64 -17.94 2.22
CA ASN A 133 -10.07 -17.68 2.19
C ASN A 133 -10.92 -18.89 1.79
N GLY A 134 -12.09 -19.01 2.41
CA GLY A 134 -13.19 -19.83 1.93
C GLY A 134 -13.10 -21.29 2.39
N LYS A 135 -13.77 -22.16 1.62
CA LYS A 135 -13.72 -23.61 1.81
C LYS A 135 -12.62 -24.21 0.96
N GLU A 136 -12.22 -25.43 1.28
CA GLU A 136 -11.23 -26.18 0.51
C GLU A 136 -11.59 -26.27 -0.98
N THR A 137 -10.58 -26.02 -1.83
CA THR A 137 -10.72 -26.02 -3.29
C THR A 137 -9.60 -26.80 -3.97
N ASN A 138 -9.84 -27.27 -5.19
CA ASN A 138 -8.85 -27.98 -6.01
C ASN A 138 -7.91 -27.00 -6.75
N SER A 139 -7.28 -26.08 -6.01
CA SER A 139 -6.27 -25.17 -6.59
C SER A 139 -4.94 -25.91 -6.82
N THR A 140 -4.48 -25.95 -8.07
CA THR A 140 -3.19 -26.58 -8.42
C THR A 140 -2.01 -25.96 -7.68
N ASP A 141 -2.01 -24.65 -7.47
CA ASP A 141 -0.97 -23.96 -6.72
C ASP A 141 -0.90 -24.45 -5.28
N LEU A 142 -2.05 -24.50 -4.60
CA LEU A 142 -2.15 -24.92 -3.21
C LEU A 142 -1.84 -26.42 -3.03
N MET A 143 -2.22 -27.26 -4.00
CA MET A 143 -1.82 -28.67 -4.03
C MET A 143 -0.30 -28.82 -4.12
N ASN A 144 0.36 -28.12 -5.05
CA ASN A 144 1.83 -28.14 -5.16
C ASN A 144 2.53 -27.70 -3.86
N LEU A 145 1.99 -26.67 -3.20
CA LEU A 145 2.52 -26.19 -1.92
C LEU A 145 2.33 -27.23 -0.80
N THR A 146 1.15 -27.85 -0.74
CA THR A 146 0.86 -28.90 0.26
C THR A 146 1.76 -30.12 0.06
N GLU A 147 1.97 -30.55 -1.19
CA GLU A 147 2.90 -31.64 -1.54
C GLU A 147 4.34 -31.33 -1.14
N SER A 148 4.72 -30.05 -1.10
CA SER A 148 6.02 -29.60 -0.62
C SER A 148 6.15 -29.45 0.90
N GLY A 149 5.07 -29.71 1.66
CA GLY A 149 5.05 -29.64 3.12
C GLY A 149 4.33 -28.42 3.71
N ALA A 150 3.78 -27.53 2.87
CA ALA A 150 3.04 -26.36 3.35
C ALA A 150 1.74 -26.77 4.07
N GLN A 151 1.40 -26.02 5.12
CA GLN A 151 0.15 -26.21 5.86
C GLN A 151 -0.86 -25.14 5.44
N ILE A 152 -2.07 -25.57 5.07
CA ILE A 152 -3.14 -24.66 4.66
C ILE A 152 -4.28 -24.76 5.66
N ARG A 153 -4.80 -23.60 6.09
CA ARG A 153 -6.05 -23.50 6.84
C ARG A 153 -7.05 -22.64 6.09
N TRP A 154 -8.25 -23.20 5.93
CA TRP A 154 -9.34 -22.60 5.18
C TRP A 154 -10.25 -21.79 6.11
N LEU A 155 -10.35 -20.49 5.85
CA LEU A 155 -11.06 -19.53 6.68
C LEU A 155 -12.43 -19.22 6.08
N ASP A 156 -13.43 -20.02 6.49
CA ASP A 156 -14.82 -19.88 6.07
C ASP A 156 -15.54 -18.76 6.84
N PHE A 157 -15.54 -17.56 6.28
CA PHE A 157 -16.21 -16.39 6.84
C PHE A 157 -17.73 -16.56 6.98
N HIS A 158 -18.37 -17.25 6.03
CA HIS A 158 -19.81 -17.49 6.10
C HIS A 158 -20.15 -18.33 7.33
N ARG A 159 -19.35 -19.36 7.62
CA ARG A 159 -19.48 -20.16 8.84
C ARG A 159 -19.19 -19.36 10.12
N LEU A 160 -18.20 -18.47 10.09
CA LEU A 160 -17.72 -17.76 11.28
C LEU A 160 -18.58 -16.55 11.66
N VAL A 161 -19.04 -15.77 10.68
CA VAL A 161 -19.73 -14.48 10.87
C VAL A 161 -20.93 -14.28 9.93
N GLY A 162 -21.35 -15.33 9.21
CA GLY A 162 -22.56 -15.33 8.37
C GLY A 162 -22.37 -14.78 6.96
N GLN A 163 -21.31 -14.04 6.66
CA GLN A 163 -21.03 -13.48 5.33
C GLN A 163 -19.59 -12.96 5.20
N GLY A 164 -19.23 -12.48 4.01
CA GLY A 164 -17.91 -11.92 3.73
C GLY A 164 -16.86 -12.97 3.38
N VAL A 165 -15.60 -12.53 3.26
CA VAL A 165 -14.44 -13.33 2.84
C VAL A 165 -13.16 -12.86 3.53
N LEU A 166 -12.12 -13.68 3.56
CA LEU A 166 -10.77 -13.20 3.86
C LEU A 166 -10.22 -12.50 2.60
N HIS A 167 -10.11 -11.17 2.63
CA HIS A 167 -9.54 -10.39 1.52
C HIS A 167 -8.15 -9.82 1.84
N THR A 168 -7.54 -10.22 2.95
CA THR A 168 -6.17 -9.80 3.30
C THR A 168 -5.15 -10.38 2.31
N LYS A 169 -4.09 -9.61 2.02
CA LYS A 169 -2.88 -10.05 1.32
C LYS A 169 -1.69 -9.64 2.17
N LEU A 170 -1.26 -10.57 3.01
CA LEU A 170 -0.27 -10.34 4.05
C LEU A 170 0.75 -11.47 4.05
N TRP A 171 2.02 -11.11 4.17
CA TRP A 171 3.13 -12.02 4.40
C TRP A 171 3.84 -11.65 5.69
N SER A 172 4.21 -12.65 6.48
CA SER A 172 5.11 -12.53 7.62
C SER A 172 6.18 -13.60 7.51
N VAL A 173 7.44 -13.19 7.52
CA VAL A 173 8.62 -14.06 7.41
C VAL A 173 9.45 -13.87 8.66
N ASP A 174 9.62 -14.95 9.43
CA ASP A 174 10.39 -14.99 10.67
C ASP A 174 10.02 -13.94 11.74
N ALA A 175 8.79 -13.43 11.69
CA ALA A 175 8.32 -12.30 12.50
C ALA A 175 9.28 -11.08 12.43
N LYS A 176 9.97 -10.93 11.29
CA LYS A 176 11.04 -9.95 11.06
C LYS A 176 10.83 -9.16 9.76
N ASN A 177 10.42 -9.85 8.70
CA ASN A 177 10.14 -9.27 7.39
C ASN A 177 8.68 -9.55 7.00
N GLY A 178 8.09 -8.74 6.12
CA GLY A 178 6.71 -8.94 5.67
C GLY A 178 6.26 -8.06 4.52
N TYR A 179 5.02 -8.29 4.08
CA TYR A 179 4.35 -7.52 3.03
C TYR A 179 2.89 -7.32 3.38
N VAL A 180 2.36 -6.12 3.12
CA VAL A 180 0.93 -5.82 3.12
C VAL A 180 0.61 -4.94 1.92
N GLY A 181 -0.44 -5.28 1.16
CA GLY A 181 -0.83 -4.46 0.01
C GLY A 181 -1.98 -5.04 -0.77
N SER A 182 -2.14 -4.56 -2.01
CA SER A 182 -3.29 -4.92 -2.84
C SER A 182 -3.12 -6.20 -3.67
N ALA A 183 -1.89 -6.69 -3.85
CA ALA A 183 -1.58 -7.79 -4.76
C ALA A 183 -2.08 -9.15 -4.25
N ASN A 184 -2.95 -9.80 -5.04
CA ASN A 184 -3.37 -11.19 -4.81
C ASN A 184 -2.23 -12.16 -5.17
N MET A 185 -2.31 -13.42 -4.71
CA MET A 185 -1.42 -14.51 -5.16
C MET A 185 -1.77 -14.90 -6.59
N ASP A 186 -1.53 -13.98 -7.52
CA ASP A 186 -1.99 -14.01 -8.89
C ASP A 186 -0.87 -13.47 -9.77
N TRP A 187 -0.50 -14.21 -10.82
CA TRP A 187 0.53 -13.74 -11.75
C TRP A 187 0.15 -12.39 -12.39
N ARG A 188 -1.15 -12.12 -12.57
CA ARG A 188 -1.64 -10.82 -13.08
C ARG A 188 -1.33 -9.68 -12.13
N SER A 189 -1.37 -9.91 -10.81
CA SER A 189 -0.96 -8.93 -9.81
C SER A 189 0.52 -8.57 -9.89
N LEU A 190 1.35 -9.37 -10.54
CA LEU A 190 2.78 -9.09 -10.72
C LEU A 190 3.09 -8.36 -12.03
N THR A 191 2.34 -8.63 -13.11
CA THR A 191 2.69 -8.12 -14.45
C THR A 191 1.58 -7.35 -15.17
N GLN A 192 0.30 -7.49 -14.79
CA GLN A 192 -0.84 -6.98 -15.59
C GLN A 192 -1.80 -6.06 -14.84
N VAL A 193 -1.70 -6.01 -13.52
CA VAL A 193 -2.55 -5.22 -12.64
C VAL A 193 -1.67 -4.19 -11.94
N LYS A 194 -2.18 -2.96 -11.82
CA LYS A 194 -1.49 -1.94 -11.04
C LYS A 194 -1.79 -2.18 -9.58
N GLU A 195 -0.76 -2.54 -8.84
CA GLU A 195 -0.83 -2.87 -7.40
C GLU A 195 0.11 -1.94 -6.62
N LEU A 196 -0.20 -1.74 -5.34
CA LEU A 196 0.65 -1.01 -4.40
C LEU A 196 0.62 -1.69 -3.03
N GLY A 197 1.76 -1.71 -2.36
CA GLY A 197 1.89 -2.22 -0.99
C GLY A 197 3.12 -1.68 -0.29
N VAL A 198 3.40 -2.23 0.87
CA VAL A 198 4.61 -2.01 1.66
C VAL A 198 5.36 -3.31 1.84
N LEU A 199 6.66 -3.29 1.54
CA LEU A 199 7.62 -4.27 2.02
C LEU A 199 8.15 -3.76 3.36
N ILE A 200 8.11 -4.61 4.37
CA ILE A 200 8.65 -4.37 5.70
C ILE A 200 9.84 -5.31 5.84
N TYR A 201 11.04 -4.79 6.01
CA TYR A 201 12.27 -5.57 6.03
C TYR A 201 13.09 -5.23 7.26
N ASN A 202 13.48 -6.25 8.01
CA ASN A 202 14.26 -6.16 9.23
C ASN A 202 13.62 -5.27 10.32
N CYS A 203 12.30 -5.40 10.50
CA CYS A 203 11.50 -4.62 11.45
C CYS A 203 10.76 -5.54 12.46
N PRO A 204 11.47 -6.22 13.38
CA PRO A 204 10.86 -7.20 14.27
C PRO A 204 9.73 -6.64 15.16
N GLU A 205 9.83 -5.39 15.62
CA GLU A 205 8.77 -4.77 16.44
C GLU A 205 7.46 -4.58 15.66
N ILE A 206 7.57 -4.09 14.42
CA ILE A 206 6.43 -3.90 13.50
C ILE A 206 5.84 -5.27 13.14
N MET A 207 6.69 -6.23 12.79
CA MET A 207 6.26 -7.54 12.33
C MET A 207 5.66 -8.40 13.45
N ASN A 208 6.14 -8.29 14.69
CA ASN A 208 5.53 -8.97 15.82
C ASN A 208 4.08 -8.51 16.08
N ASP A 209 3.75 -7.24 15.80
CA ASP A 209 2.37 -6.77 15.87
C ASP A 209 1.52 -7.24 14.68
N LEU A 210 2.06 -7.12 13.46
CA LEU A 210 1.38 -7.54 12.24
C LEU A 210 1.07 -9.05 12.24
N GLU A 211 2.00 -9.87 12.72
CA GLU A 211 1.83 -11.33 12.78
C GLU A 211 0.65 -11.74 13.68
N LYS A 212 0.26 -10.92 14.68
CA LYS A 212 -0.94 -11.20 15.48
C LYS A 212 -2.21 -11.20 14.64
N VAL A 213 -2.29 -10.33 13.63
CA VAL A 213 -3.42 -10.31 12.67
C VAL A 213 -3.46 -11.63 11.89
N TRP A 214 -2.31 -12.11 11.43
CA TRP A 214 -2.23 -13.42 10.77
C TRP A 214 -2.59 -14.58 11.71
N LYS A 215 -2.11 -14.55 12.96
CA LYS A 215 -2.39 -15.57 13.97
C LYS A 215 -3.88 -15.66 14.32
N VAL A 216 -4.61 -14.55 14.28
CA VAL A 216 -6.09 -14.57 14.37
C VAL A 216 -6.68 -15.42 13.24
N TYR A 217 -6.32 -15.15 11.99
CA TYR A 217 -6.80 -15.92 10.83
C TYR A 217 -6.42 -17.39 10.93
N TRP A 218 -5.17 -17.67 11.32
CA TRP A 218 -4.68 -19.03 11.50
C TRP A 218 -5.47 -19.78 12.58
N SER A 219 -5.80 -19.13 13.70
CA SER A 219 -6.57 -19.73 14.80
C SER A 219 -8.01 -20.05 14.39
N LEU A 220 -8.67 -19.14 13.67
CA LEU A 220 -10.05 -19.28 13.18
C LEU A 220 -10.16 -20.20 11.95
N GLY A 221 -9.04 -20.54 11.32
CA GLY A 221 -8.96 -21.54 10.27
C GLY A 221 -8.96 -22.98 10.79
N ASN A 222 -8.90 -23.20 12.11
CA ASN A 222 -9.01 -24.54 12.68
C ASN A 222 -10.39 -25.15 12.41
N PRO A 223 -10.48 -26.47 12.15
CA PRO A 223 -11.76 -27.17 12.08
C PRO A 223 -12.59 -26.92 13.34
N ASN A 224 -13.87 -26.58 13.18
CA ASN A 224 -14.83 -26.31 14.27
C ASN A 224 -14.50 -25.11 15.19
N SER A 225 -13.52 -24.27 14.84
CA SER A 225 -13.30 -23.02 15.56
C SER A 225 -14.48 -22.06 15.40
N SER A 226 -14.67 -21.16 16.35
CA SER A 226 -15.61 -20.05 16.26
C SER A 226 -14.91 -18.79 16.73
N VAL A 227 -15.48 -17.62 16.40
CA VAL A 227 -15.01 -16.36 16.97
C VAL A 227 -15.17 -16.45 18.49
N PRO A 228 -14.08 -16.40 19.28
CA PRO A 228 -14.18 -16.58 20.72
C PRO A 228 -14.83 -15.36 21.36
N GLN A 229 -15.55 -15.56 22.46
CA GLN A 229 -16.05 -14.43 23.26
C GLN A 229 -14.90 -13.61 23.88
N LYS A 230 -13.76 -14.26 24.12
CA LYS A 230 -12.55 -13.62 24.63
C LYS A 230 -11.34 -14.16 23.88
N TRP A 231 -10.58 -13.25 23.28
CA TRP A 231 -9.35 -13.58 22.56
C TRP A 231 -8.22 -13.99 23.53
N PRO A 232 -7.31 -14.90 23.12
CA PRO A 232 -6.09 -15.20 23.86
C PRO A 232 -5.22 -13.96 24.07
N LYS A 233 -4.57 -13.87 25.23
CA LYS A 233 -3.74 -12.72 25.61
C LYS A 233 -2.58 -12.50 24.65
N GLU A 234 -2.01 -13.55 24.06
CA GLU A 234 -0.92 -13.41 23.09
C GLU A 234 -1.30 -12.69 21.80
N LEU A 235 -2.60 -12.59 21.48
CA LEU A 235 -3.12 -11.89 20.30
C LEU A 235 -3.51 -10.43 20.59
N GLU A 236 -3.55 -10.02 21.87
CA GLU A 236 -3.80 -8.64 22.26
C GLU A 236 -2.67 -7.72 21.80
N THR A 237 -2.97 -6.45 21.54
CA THR A 237 -1.96 -5.44 21.19
C THR A 237 -2.16 -4.15 21.94
N ASN A 238 -1.06 -3.46 22.23
CA ASN A 238 -1.10 -2.10 22.76
C ASN A 238 -1.07 -1.05 21.64
N TYR A 239 -0.83 -1.47 20.38
CA TYR A 239 -0.62 -0.58 19.26
C TYR A 239 -1.90 -0.30 18.50
N ASN A 240 -2.29 0.96 18.47
CA ASN A 240 -3.56 1.42 17.91
C ASN A 240 -3.50 2.92 17.58
N ARG A 241 -4.56 3.52 17.07
CA ARG A 241 -4.56 4.94 16.63
C ARG A 241 -4.20 5.92 17.75
N SER A 242 -4.56 5.60 18.99
CA SER A 242 -4.29 6.46 20.16
C SER A 242 -2.92 6.19 20.77
N ASN A 243 -2.38 4.98 20.57
CA ASN A 243 -1.08 4.55 21.05
C ASN A 243 -0.33 3.79 19.95
N PRO A 244 0.13 4.45 18.88
CA PRO A 244 0.83 3.76 17.80
C PRO A 244 2.24 3.35 18.25
N LEU A 245 2.80 2.32 17.60
CA LEU A 245 4.20 1.96 17.79
C LEU A 245 5.08 3.11 17.30
N ILE A 246 5.95 3.61 18.18
CA ILE A 246 6.93 4.64 17.85
C ILE A 246 8.26 3.94 17.61
N THR A 247 8.78 3.99 16.39
CA THR A 247 10.03 3.33 16.01
C THR A 247 10.72 4.05 14.86
N ASN A 248 12.00 3.76 14.64
CA ASN A 248 12.76 4.34 13.54
C ASN A 248 12.54 3.52 12.26
N ILE A 249 12.08 4.17 11.19
CA ILE A 249 11.83 3.56 9.88
C ILE A 249 12.60 4.36 8.84
N ASN A 250 13.53 3.71 8.12
CA ASN A 250 14.41 4.36 7.12
C ASN A 250 15.12 5.62 7.68
N GLY A 251 15.58 5.57 8.93
CA GLY A 251 16.22 6.72 9.59
C GLY A 251 15.26 7.83 10.04
N ILE A 252 13.94 7.65 9.92
CA ILE A 252 12.91 8.61 10.36
C ILE A 252 12.14 8.04 11.56
N LEU A 253 12.12 8.79 12.67
CA LEU A 253 11.22 8.49 13.79
C LEU A 253 9.77 8.54 13.32
N SER A 254 9.06 7.42 13.46
CA SER A 254 7.79 7.17 12.80
C SER A 254 6.78 6.56 13.77
N ARG A 255 5.49 6.80 13.51
CA ARG A 255 4.37 6.23 14.25
C ARG A 255 3.63 5.26 13.34
N VAL A 256 3.47 4.01 13.76
CA VAL A 256 2.89 2.95 12.94
C VAL A 256 1.90 2.09 13.73
N TYR A 257 0.81 1.68 13.08
CA TYR A 257 -0.09 0.66 13.62
C TYR A 257 -0.87 -0.02 12.49
N PHE A 258 -1.45 -1.18 12.80
CA PHE A 258 -2.26 -1.95 11.87
C PHE A 258 -3.69 -2.05 12.37
N PRO A 259 -4.69 -1.43 11.74
CA PRO A 259 -6.07 -1.77 12.00
C PRO A 259 -6.51 -2.97 11.16
N SER A 260 -7.58 -3.64 11.58
CA SER A 260 -8.14 -4.80 10.86
C SER A 260 -9.66 -4.85 10.91
N SER A 261 -10.23 -5.55 9.93
CA SER A 261 -11.66 -5.84 9.80
C SER A 261 -11.89 -7.34 9.65
N PRO A 262 -13.10 -7.85 9.95
CA PRO A 262 -14.18 -7.15 10.64
C PRO A 262 -13.86 -6.96 12.13
N SER A 263 -14.57 -6.05 12.81
CA SER A 263 -14.35 -5.76 14.24
C SER A 263 -14.46 -7.00 15.14
N SER A 264 -15.27 -7.99 14.79
CA SER A 264 -15.38 -9.26 15.51
C SER A 264 -14.09 -10.09 15.49
N PHE A 265 -13.19 -9.83 14.54
CA PHE A 265 -11.89 -10.50 14.41
C PHE A 265 -10.77 -9.74 15.11
N ASN A 266 -11.07 -8.63 15.79
CA ASN A 266 -10.07 -7.81 16.45
C ASN A 266 -9.91 -8.22 17.92
N PRO A 267 -8.74 -8.76 18.32
CA PRO A 267 -8.41 -8.92 19.73
C PRO A 267 -8.38 -7.57 20.46
N PRO A 268 -8.47 -7.56 21.81
CA PRO A 268 -8.34 -6.35 22.61
C PRO A 268 -7.17 -5.47 22.18
N GLY A 269 -7.48 -4.18 22.01
CA GLY A 269 -6.53 -3.13 21.60
C GLY A 269 -6.32 -2.99 20.10
N ARG A 270 -6.66 -3.99 19.26
CA ARG A 270 -6.59 -3.85 17.80
C ARG A 270 -7.68 -2.89 17.31
N ASN A 271 -7.29 -1.86 16.58
CA ASN A 271 -8.22 -0.89 16.02
C ASN A 271 -9.08 -1.51 14.90
N ASP A 272 -10.37 -1.17 14.88
CA ASP A 272 -11.21 -1.38 13.70
C ASP A 272 -10.73 -0.56 12.50
N ASP A 273 -10.74 -1.17 11.32
CA ASP A 273 -10.21 -0.58 10.07
C ASP A 273 -11.04 0.62 9.59
N LEU A 274 -12.36 0.57 9.72
CA LEU A 274 -13.21 1.71 9.39
C LEU A 274 -12.94 2.87 10.34
N ASP A 275 -12.87 2.60 11.64
CA ASP A 275 -12.57 3.62 12.64
C ASP A 275 -11.20 4.27 12.43
N ALA A 276 -10.20 3.50 12.02
CA ALA A 276 -8.88 4.01 11.67
C ALA A 276 -8.92 4.88 10.40
N LEU A 277 -9.56 4.40 9.33
CA LEU A 277 -9.71 5.15 8.08
C LEU A 277 -10.43 6.48 8.30
N LEU A 278 -11.53 6.48 9.06
CA LEU A 278 -12.27 7.70 9.42
C LEU A 278 -11.43 8.65 10.28
N SER A 279 -10.61 8.11 11.18
CA SER A 279 -9.67 8.91 11.98
C SER A 279 -8.67 9.65 11.10
N VAL A 280 -8.12 8.97 10.08
CA VAL A 280 -7.18 9.60 9.12
C VAL A 280 -7.87 10.70 8.31
N ILE A 281 -9.09 10.48 7.83
CA ILE A 281 -9.89 11.52 7.14
C ILE A 281 -10.14 12.72 8.05
N ASN A 282 -10.48 12.48 9.31
CA ASN A 282 -10.81 13.55 10.25
C ASN A 282 -9.58 14.34 10.71
N ALA A 283 -8.39 13.71 10.76
CA ALA A 283 -7.14 14.35 11.16
C ALA A 283 -6.51 15.21 10.06
N ALA A 284 -6.86 14.99 8.79
CA ALA A 284 -6.36 15.76 7.65
C ALA A 284 -6.75 17.24 7.74
N GLU A 285 -5.80 18.11 7.43
CA GLU A 285 -5.97 19.58 7.49
C GLU A 285 -5.86 20.24 6.13
N LYS A 286 -5.11 19.66 5.19
CA LYS A 286 -4.85 20.30 3.89
C LYS A 286 -5.45 19.52 2.74
N PHE A 287 -5.19 18.22 2.68
CA PHE A 287 -5.67 17.38 1.60
C PHE A 287 -5.93 15.94 2.00
N ILE A 288 -6.79 15.28 1.24
CA ILE A 288 -7.09 13.85 1.28
C ILE A 288 -7.07 13.34 -0.17
N TYR A 289 -6.07 12.54 -0.49
CA TYR A 289 -5.90 11.95 -1.83
C TYR A 289 -6.06 10.44 -1.75
N ILE A 290 -6.99 9.89 -2.51
CA ILE A 290 -7.41 8.48 -2.43
C ILE A 290 -7.25 7.83 -3.79
N SER A 291 -6.59 6.67 -3.84
CA SER A 291 -6.55 5.82 -5.02
C SER A 291 -7.08 4.43 -4.67
N VAL A 292 -8.29 4.13 -5.14
CA VAL A 292 -8.97 2.87 -4.87
C VAL A 292 -9.56 2.25 -6.14
N MET A 293 -9.61 0.93 -6.18
CA MET A 293 -10.27 0.21 -7.26
C MET A 293 -11.78 0.52 -7.31
N ASN A 294 -12.47 0.39 -6.17
CA ASN A 294 -13.90 0.67 -6.05
C ASN A 294 -14.14 1.66 -4.91
N PHE A 295 -14.98 2.66 -5.16
CA PHE A 295 -15.57 3.55 -4.17
C PHE A 295 -17.10 3.52 -4.34
N LEU A 296 -17.78 2.87 -3.42
CA LEU A 296 -19.23 2.67 -3.45
C LEU A 296 -19.79 2.92 -2.04
N PRO A 297 -20.52 4.03 -1.83
CA PRO A 297 -21.24 4.33 -0.58
C PRO A 297 -22.42 3.38 -0.29
N GLU A 298 -22.18 2.07 -0.36
CA GLU A 298 -23.14 1.00 -0.18
C GLU A 298 -22.48 -0.20 0.51
N VAL A 299 -23.28 -1.01 1.20
CA VAL A 299 -22.95 -2.40 1.51
C VAL A 299 -23.39 -3.24 0.32
N ILE A 300 -22.42 -3.78 -0.42
CA ILE A 300 -22.70 -4.61 -1.60
C ILE A 300 -23.19 -5.97 -1.14
N ASN A 301 -24.32 -6.42 -1.69
CA ASN A 301 -24.76 -7.81 -1.56
C ASN A 301 -24.35 -8.60 -2.80
N TYR A 302 -23.75 -9.77 -2.60
CA TYR A 302 -23.32 -10.66 -3.67
C TYR A 302 -24.40 -11.68 -4.08
N ASP A 303 -25.51 -11.78 -3.34
CA ASP A 303 -26.72 -12.43 -3.81
C ASP A 303 -27.51 -11.47 -4.69
N ASN A 304 -27.62 -11.79 -5.98
CA ASN A 304 -28.31 -10.97 -6.98
C ASN A 304 -29.82 -10.77 -6.67
N ASN A 305 -30.39 -11.55 -5.74
CA ASN A 305 -31.78 -11.38 -5.31
C ASN A 305 -31.96 -10.36 -4.19
N ILE A 306 -30.85 -9.87 -3.60
CA ILE A 306 -30.89 -8.93 -2.49
C ILE A 306 -30.23 -7.62 -2.93
N HIS A 307 -30.93 -6.51 -2.76
CA HIS A 307 -30.41 -5.20 -3.11
C HIS A 307 -29.28 -4.78 -2.16
N SER A 308 -28.24 -4.16 -2.72
CA SER A 308 -27.24 -3.40 -1.96
C SER A 308 -27.92 -2.33 -1.11
N GLN A 309 -27.38 -2.09 0.09
CA GLN A 309 -27.93 -1.12 1.03
C GLN A 309 -27.07 0.14 1.06
N PHE A 310 -27.70 1.32 1.03
CA PHE A 310 -26.97 2.58 1.12
C PHE A 310 -26.20 2.69 2.44
N TRP A 311 -24.92 3.04 2.33
CA TRP A 311 -23.99 3.11 3.45
C TRP A 311 -22.98 4.25 3.22
N PRO A 312 -23.30 5.49 3.66
CA PRO A 312 -22.54 6.66 3.30
C PRO A 312 -21.40 6.99 4.26
N VAL A 313 -20.92 6.06 5.08
CA VAL A 313 -20.05 6.40 6.22
C VAL A 313 -18.77 7.11 5.79
N ILE A 314 -18.05 6.55 4.80
CA ILE A 314 -16.84 7.16 4.24
C ILE A 314 -17.18 8.40 3.40
N ASP A 315 -18.24 8.33 2.58
CA ASP A 315 -18.71 9.44 1.74
C ASP A 315 -19.04 10.70 2.56
N ASN A 316 -19.78 10.54 3.65
CA ASN A 316 -20.11 11.60 4.60
C ASN A 316 -18.86 12.19 5.25
N ALA A 317 -17.87 11.38 5.62
CA ALA A 317 -16.63 11.85 6.21
C ALA A 317 -15.83 12.72 5.23
N LEU A 318 -15.77 12.33 3.95
CA LEU A 318 -15.11 13.10 2.89
C LEU A 318 -15.86 14.41 2.60
N ARG A 319 -17.20 14.37 2.49
CA ARG A 319 -18.00 15.59 2.32
C ARG A 319 -17.82 16.55 3.49
N LYS A 320 -17.81 16.03 4.72
CA LYS A 320 -17.55 16.83 5.93
C LYS A 320 -16.17 17.46 5.91
N ALA A 321 -15.13 16.71 5.51
CA ALA A 321 -13.79 17.25 5.37
C ALA A 321 -13.72 18.41 4.37
N ALA A 322 -14.34 18.24 3.19
CA ALA A 322 -14.35 19.25 2.15
C ALA A 322 -15.17 20.49 2.51
N ILE A 323 -16.39 20.32 3.06
CA ILE A 323 -17.33 21.42 3.32
C ILE A 323 -17.00 22.15 4.62
N ASP A 324 -16.79 21.43 5.72
CA ASP A 324 -16.67 22.03 7.04
C ASP A 324 -15.26 22.54 7.33
N ARG A 325 -14.24 21.95 6.67
CA ARG A 325 -12.82 22.23 6.95
C ARG A 325 -12.03 22.68 5.72
N SER A 326 -12.67 22.78 4.55
CA SER A 326 -12.01 23.16 3.29
C SER A 326 -10.79 22.31 2.93
N VAL A 327 -10.77 21.05 3.37
CA VAL A 327 -9.73 20.07 3.00
C VAL A 327 -9.92 19.68 1.54
N GLU A 328 -8.85 19.74 0.73
CA GLU A 328 -8.91 19.31 -0.66
C GLU A 328 -9.11 17.79 -0.75
N VAL A 329 -10.13 17.33 -1.48
CA VAL A 329 -10.39 15.90 -1.69
C VAL A 329 -10.18 15.54 -3.16
N ARG A 330 -9.31 14.56 -3.40
CA ARG A 330 -9.11 13.99 -4.75
C ARG A 330 -9.34 12.49 -4.72
N LEU A 331 -10.27 12.03 -5.56
CA LEU A 331 -10.59 10.61 -5.72
C LEU A 331 -10.09 10.13 -7.08
N LEU A 332 -9.14 9.19 -7.07
CA LEU A 332 -8.63 8.49 -8.24
C LEU A 332 -9.18 7.06 -8.24
N ILE A 333 -10.22 6.83 -9.06
CA ILE A 333 -10.99 5.58 -9.04
C ILE A 333 -10.67 4.75 -10.27
N SER A 334 -10.51 3.43 -10.14
CA SER A 334 -10.27 2.59 -11.30
C SER A 334 -11.51 2.51 -12.20
N LYS A 335 -11.32 2.68 -13.51
CA LYS A 335 -12.34 2.38 -14.54
C LYS A 335 -11.84 1.27 -15.46
N TRP A 336 -12.54 0.16 -15.40
CA TRP A 336 -12.20 -1.09 -16.08
C TRP A 336 -13.48 -1.89 -16.44
N LYS A 337 -13.33 -3.03 -17.12
CA LYS A 337 -14.46 -3.82 -17.66
C LYS A 337 -15.50 -4.25 -16.62
N HIS A 338 -15.10 -4.40 -15.36
CA HIS A 338 -15.98 -4.84 -14.26
C HIS A 338 -16.38 -3.71 -13.32
N THR A 339 -16.22 -2.45 -13.71
CA THR A 339 -16.71 -1.31 -12.93
C THR A 339 -18.23 -1.38 -12.83
N SER A 340 -18.78 -1.32 -11.62
CA SER A 340 -20.23 -1.31 -11.41
C SER A 340 -20.86 -0.10 -12.10
N SER A 341 -22.01 -0.29 -12.74
CA SER A 341 -22.73 0.79 -13.45
C SER A 341 -23.19 1.93 -12.53
N VAL A 342 -23.40 1.65 -11.23
CA VAL A 342 -23.81 2.69 -10.26
C VAL A 342 -22.65 3.55 -9.76
N THR A 343 -21.39 3.11 -9.96
CA THR A 343 -20.20 3.82 -9.48
C THR A 343 -20.19 5.28 -9.95
N GLU A 344 -20.49 5.51 -11.22
CA GLU A 344 -20.46 6.85 -11.81
C GLU A 344 -21.47 7.80 -11.16
N ASN A 345 -22.64 7.29 -10.76
CA ASN A 345 -23.66 8.09 -10.08
C ASN A 345 -23.18 8.56 -8.70
N PHE A 346 -22.56 7.68 -7.92
CA PHE A 346 -22.00 8.04 -6.62
C PHE A 346 -20.83 9.02 -6.74
N LEU A 347 -19.94 8.81 -7.71
CA LEU A 347 -18.83 9.71 -7.97
C LEU A 347 -19.30 11.09 -8.44
N ASN A 348 -20.35 11.16 -9.28
CA ASN A 348 -21.00 12.41 -9.65
C ASN A 348 -21.60 13.12 -8.43
N SER A 349 -22.21 12.37 -7.51
CA SER A 349 -22.83 12.92 -6.29
C SER A 349 -21.81 13.57 -5.35
N ILE A 350 -20.66 12.96 -5.11
CA ILE A 350 -19.61 13.58 -4.26
C ILE A 350 -18.90 14.70 -5.01
N ARG A 351 -18.67 14.59 -6.31
CA ARG A 351 -18.11 15.68 -7.12
C ARG A 351 -18.99 16.94 -7.09
N ALA A 352 -20.32 16.78 -7.08
CA ALA A 352 -21.27 17.89 -7.12
C ALA A 352 -21.19 18.86 -5.92
N ILE A 353 -20.54 18.48 -4.81
CA ILE A 353 -20.33 19.41 -3.69
C ILE A 353 -19.15 20.36 -3.89
N SER A 354 -18.35 20.18 -4.94
CA SER A 354 -17.26 21.11 -5.26
C SER A 354 -17.81 22.53 -5.47
N GLY A 355 -17.20 23.51 -4.82
CA GLY A 355 -17.67 24.91 -4.78
C GLY A 355 -18.65 25.25 -3.66
N VAL A 356 -19.25 24.25 -2.97
CA VAL A 356 -20.09 24.51 -1.80
C VAL A 356 -19.21 24.99 -0.64
N ARG A 357 -19.37 26.25 -0.22
CA ARG A 357 -18.59 26.85 0.89
C ARG A 357 -17.07 26.66 0.74
N SER A 358 -16.57 26.81 -0.49
CA SER A 358 -15.15 26.61 -0.86
C SER A 358 -14.66 25.15 -0.86
N ALA A 359 -15.55 24.16 -0.77
CA ALA A 359 -15.18 22.75 -0.89
C ALA A 359 -14.46 22.48 -2.23
N GLN A 360 -13.35 21.76 -2.16
CA GLN A 360 -12.56 21.37 -3.32
C GLN A 360 -12.60 19.86 -3.45
N VAL A 361 -13.49 19.38 -4.32
CA VAL A 361 -13.61 17.94 -4.61
C VAL A 361 -13.37 17.72 -6.09
N ARG A 362 -12.44 16.82 -6.39
CA ARG A 362 -12.15 16.37 -7.76
C ARG A 362 -12.15 14.87 -7.84
N VAL A 363 -12.66 14.36 -8.95
CA VAL A 363 -12.76 12.92 -9.20
C VAL A 363 -12.18 12.64 -10.57
N ARG A 364 -11.27 11.67 -10.62
CA ARG A 364 -10.70 11.14 -11.86
C ARG A 364 -10.90 9.64 -11.91
N TYR A 365 -11.16 9.15 -13.11
CA TYR A 365 -10.96 7.75 -13.41
C TYR A 365 -9.50 7.49 -13.82
N PHE A 366 -8.94 6.37 -13.35
CA PHE A 366 -7.71 5.80 -13.86
C PHE A 366 -8.04 4.58 -14.74
N VAL A 367 -7.58 4.59 -15.99
CA VAL A 367 -7.81 3.50 -16.95
C VAL A 367 -6.46 2.91 -17.34
N VAL A 368 -6.24 1.63 -17.05
CA VAL A 368 -5.06 0.94 -17.55
C VAL A 368 -5.30 0.56 -19.02
N PRO A 369 -4.52 1.08 -19.97
CA PRO A 369 -4.72 0.80 -21.40
C PRO A 369 -4.34 -0.63 -21.75
N SER A 370 -4.84 -1.15 -22.87
CA SER A 370 -4.34 -2.39 -23.50
C SER A 370 -3.78 -2.06 -24.87
N TYR A 371 -2.50 -2.35 -25.10
CA TYR A 371 -1.81 -2.02 -26.35
C TYR A 371 -1.79 -3.18 -27.35
N THR A 372 -1.96 -4.42 -26.87
CA THR A 372 -1.97 -5.63 -27.72
C THR A 372 -3.27 -6.43 -27.56
N ASP A 373 -3.62 -7.23 -28.57
CA ASP A 373 -4.79 -8.12 -28.48
C ASP A 373 -4.61 -9.22 -27.44
N THR A 374 -3.36 -9.61 -27.15
CA THR A 374 -3.04 -10.51 -26.04
C THR A 374 -3.47 -9.88 -24.72
N GLN A 375 -3.07 -8.64 -24.43
CA GLN A 375 -3.44 -7.94 -23.20
C GLN A 375 -4.97 -7.82 -23.04
N LYS A 376 -5.70 -7.54 -24.12
CA LYS A 376 -7.17 -7.45 -24.10
C LYS A 376 -7.86 -8.78 -23.73
N ARG A 377 -7.23 -9.92 -24.00
CA ARG A 377 -7.79 -11.26 -23.74
C ARG A 377 -7.53 -11.76 -22.32
N ILE A 378 -6.60 -11.14 -21.59
CA ILE A 378 -6.28 -11.56 -20.21
C ILE A 378 -7.45 -11.17 -19.30
N PRO A 379 -8.16 -12.13 -18.67
CA PRO A 379 -9.31 -11.82 -17.82
C PRO A 379 -8.86 -11.21 -16.49
N TYR A 380 -9.66 -10.27 -15.98
CA TYR A 380 -9.43 -9.57 -14.72
C TYR A 380 -8.07 -8.84 -14.62
N ALA A 381 -7.49 -8.46 -15.75
CA ALA A 381 -6.27 -7.67 -15.85
C ALA A 381 -6.58 -6.20 -16.19
N ARG A 382 -5.53 -5.38 -16.32
CA ARG A 382 -5.60 -3.99 -16.79
C ARG A 382 -6.56 -3.16 -15.93
N VAL A 383 -6.29 -3.17 -14.64
CA VAL A 383 -7.05 -2.47 -13.61
C VAL A 383 -6.10 -1.79 -12.63
N ASN A 384 -6.49 -0.61 -12.13
CA ASN A 384 -5.84 -0.01 -10.96
C ASN A 384 -6.44 -0.64 -9.70
N HIS A 385 -5.69 -1.55 -9.09
CA HIS A 385 -6.15 -2.34 -7.96
C HIS A 385 -5.66 -1.80 -6.61
N ASN A 386 -5.12 -0.57 -6.58
CA ASN A 386 -4.69 0.09 -5.35
C ASN A 386 -5.82 0.22 -4.30
N LYS A 387 -5.44 0.31 -3.02
CA LYS A 387 -6.32 0.70 -1.91
C LYS A 387 -5.55 1.56 -0.90
N TYR A 388 -5.30 2.82 -1.25
CA TYR A 388 -4.57 3.73 -0.35
C TYR A 388 -5.22 5.10 -0.26
N MET A 389 -4.91 5.78 0.83
CA MET A 389 -5.16 7.19 1.07
C MET A 389 -3.89 7.84 1.60
N VAL A 390 -3.60 9.05 1.14
CA VAL A 390 -2.55 9.90 1.68
C VAL A 390 -3.11 11.27 2.01
N THR A 391 -2.77 11.76 3.19
CA THR A 391 -3.11 13.10 3.68
C THR A 391 -1.83 13.90 3.92
N ASP A 392 -1.99 15.14 4.36
CA ASP A 392 -0.85 15.96 4.79
C ASP A 392 -0.12 15.40 6.02
N LYS A 393 -0.70 14.42 6.72
CA LYS A 393 -0.13 13.84 7.96
C LYS A 393 0.13 12.34 7.89
N THR A 394 -0.71 11.59 7.18
CA THR A 394 -0.77 10.13 7.32
C THR A 394 -0.79 9.44 5.96
N ALA A 395 -0.11 8.29 5.87
CA ALA A 395 -0.27 7.30 4.81
C ALA A 395 -1.09 6.14 5.34
N TYR A 396 -2.13 5.76 4.60
CA TYR A 396 -2.97 4.59 4.84
C TYR A 396 -2.90 3.68 3.61
N ILE A 397 -2.41 2.46 3.76
CA ILE A 397 -2.28 1.47 2.67
C ILE A 397 -2.97 0.18 3.12
N GLY A 398 -4.06 -0.21 2.46
CA GLY A 398 -4.90 -1.31 2.88
C GLY A 398 -5.09 -2.41 1.84
N THR A 399 -5.88 -3.41 2.24
CA THR A 399 -6.30 -4.53 1.37
C THR A 399 -7.75 -4.38 0.87
N SER A 400 -8.50 -3.44 1.44
CA SER A 400 -9.97 -3.34 1.34
C SER A 400 -10.43 -2.32 0.30
N ASN A 401 -11.37 -2.72 -0.57
CA ASN A 401 -12.08 -1.77 -1.42
C ASN A 401 -13.00 -0.87 -0.58
N TRP A 402 -13.36 0.30 -1.09
CA TRP A 402 -14.08 1.30 -0.30
C TRP A 402 -15.59 1.16 -0.49
N SER A 403 -16.13 0.09 0.10
CA SER A 403 -17.56 -0.19 0.26
C SER A 403 -17.83 -0.85 1.62
N GLY A 404 -19.05 -0.76 2.11
CA GLY A 404 -19.39 -1.17 3.48
C GLY A 404 -19.18 -2.65 3.75
N ASP A 405 -19.38 -3.52 2.77
CA ASP A 405 -19.15 -4.96 2.86
C ASP A 405 -17.69 -5.34 3.16
N TYR A 406 -16.72 -4.50 2.74
CA TYR A 406 -15.31 -4.73 3.04
C TYR A 406 -14.97 -4.44 4.50
N PHE A 407 -15.51 -3.36 5.06
CA PHE A 407 -15.19 -2.97 6.43
C PHE A 407 -16.03 -3.70 7.48
N LEU A 408 -17.28 -4.04 7.15
CA LEU A 408 -18.20 -4.66 8.11
C LEU A 408 -18.03 -6.18 8.18
N TYR A 409 -17.70 -6.83 7.06
CA TYR A 409 -17.83 -8.29 6.96
C TYR A 409 -16.62 -9.01 6.36
N THR A 410 -15.66 -8.28 5.78
CA THR A 410 -14.52 -8.88 5.08
C THR A 410 -13.25 -8.76 5.91
N GLY A 411 -12.45 -9.83 5.90
CA GLY A 411 -11.14 -9.90 6.54
C GLY A 411 -10.12 -8.99 5.85
N GLY A 412 -9.83 -7.84 6.43
CA GLY A 412 -8.95 -6.81 5.86
C GLY A 412 -7.92 -6.30 6.87
N VAL A 413 -6.84 -5.71 6.37
CA VAL A 413 -5.80 -5.06 7.18
C VAL A 413 -5.28 -3.84 6.44
N ALA A 414 -4.84 -2.84 7.19
CA ALA A 414 -4.12 -1.70 6.65
C ALA A 414 -2.84 -1.41 7.42
N PHE A 415 -1.89 -0.78 6.75
CA PHE A 415 -0.71 -0.15 7.32
C PHE A 415 -0.99 1.35 7.45
N VAL A 416 -0.95 1.87 8.68
CA VAL A 416 -1.10 3.31 8.94
C VAL A 416 0.23 3.85 9.44
N TYR A 417 0.73 4.88 8.76
CA TYR A 417 2.04 5.48 9.00
C TYR A 417 1.95 6.99 9.10
N GLU A 418 2.58 7.55 10.12
CA GLU A 418 2.79 8.98 10.29
C GLU A 418 4.26 9.25 10.55
N GLU A 419 4.77 10.34 9.98
CA GLU A 419 6.06 10.88 10.38
C GLU A 419 5.92 11.35 11.83
N GLY A 420 6.77 10.86 12.73
CA GLY A 420 6.80 11.33 14.10
C GLY A 420 7.19 12.80 14.09
N ASN A 421 6.32 13.67 14.62
CA ASN A 421 6.75 15.03 14.93
C ASN A 421 7.90 14.93 15.94
N HIS A 422 9.04 15.57 15.67
CA HIS A 422 10.01 15.95 16.69
C HIS A 422 9.36 16.97 17.64
N THR A 423 8.39 16.55 18.44
CA THR A 423 7.78 17.41 19.46
C THR A 423 7.67 16.62 20.75
N SER A 424 8.80 16.58 21.48
CA SER A 424 8.84 16.95 22.90
C SER A 424 10.29 16.97 23.41
N ASN A 425 10.76 18.15 23.81
CA ASN A 425 11.70 18.39 24.91
C ASN A 425 13.20 18.04 24.81
N ASP A 426 13.76 17.67 23.65
CA ASP A 426 15.24 17.56 23.50
C ASP A 426 15.93 18.81 22.93
N LEU A 427 15.34 20.01 23.09
CA LEU A 427 16.03 21.29 22.84
C LEU A 427 17.00 21.68 23.97
N ASN A 428 17.74 20.71 24.52
CA ASN A 428 18.90 20.96 25.37
C ASN A 428 20.02 19.91 25.19
N GLN A 429 20.03 19.18 24.07
CA GLN A 429 21.29 18.65 23.54
C GLN A 429 21.66 19.48 22.32
N GLU A 430 22.39 20.57 22.57
CA GLU A 430 23.34 21.09 21.61
C GLU A 430 24.33 19.95 21.30
N ASN A 431 23.98 19.09 20.34
CA ASN A 431 24.99 18.35 19.61
C ASN A 431 25.70 19.36 18.72
N THR A 432 26.74 19.96 19.30
CA THR A 432 27.81 20.63 18.58
C THR A 432 28.56 19.60 17.75
N ASP A 433 27.97 19.19 16.62
CA ASP A 433 28.74 18.58 15.55
C ASP A 433 28.56 19.44 14.29
N HIS A 434 29.50 20.38 14.16
CA HIS A 434 29.74 21.14 12.96
C HIS A 434 30.30 20.23 11.86
N SER A 435 29.45 19.38 11.29
CA SER A 435 29.67 18.77 9.98
C SER A 435 28.34 18.43 9.33
N GLU A 436 27.48 19.42 9.15
CA GLU A 436 26.29 19.33 8.30
C GLU A 436 26.73 19.35 6.82
N PHE A 437 27.38 18.26 6.40
CA PHE A 437 27.40 17.90 4.99
C PHE A 437 25.94 17.72 4.59
N CYS A 438 25.49 18.43 3.55
CA CYS A 438 24.12 18.39 3.04
C CYS A 438 23.75 16.99 2.50
N LEU A 439 23.57 16.02 3.38
CA LEU A 439 22.91 14.77 3.05
C LEU A 439 21.41 15.07 2.90
N PRO A 440 20.79 14.72 1.77
CA PRO A 440 19.35 14.88 1.61
C PRO A 440 18.65 14.13 2.75
N LYS A 441 17.74 14.82 3.45
CA LYS A 441 16.90 14.12 4.44
C LYS A 441 16.17 12.97 3.74
N PRO A 442 16.10 11.78 4.36
CA PRO A 442 15.38 10.66 3.80
C PRO A 442 13.91 11.06 3.54
N VAL A 443 13.36 10.64 2.40
CA VAL A 443 11.98 10.94 2.03
C VAL A 443 11.07 9.95 2.73
N SER A 444 10.14 10.44 3.55
CA SER A 444 9.19 9.59 4.27
C SER A 444 8.27 8.79 3.35
N ILE A 445 7.74 7.68 3.86
CA ILE A 445 6.76 6.85 3.14
C ILE A 445 5.51 7.67 2.80
N ARG A 446 5.08 8.55 3.71
CA ARG A 446 3.97 9.48 3.48
C ARG A 446 4.21 10.36 2.27
N LYS A 447 5.40 10.97 2.16
CA LYS A 447 5.74 11.81 1.01
C LYS A 447 5.94 11.00 -0.27
N GLN A 448 6.51 9.80 -0.19
CA GLN A 448 6.63 8.90 -1.35
C GLN A 448 5.23 8.52 -1.89
N LEU A 449 4.28 8.21 -1.02
CA LEU A 449 2.91 7.86 -1.42
C LEU A 449 2.17 9.05 -2.05
N GLU A 450 2.38 10.26 -1.54
CA GLU A 450 1.91 11.50 -2.17
C GLU A 450 2.50 11.68 -3.58
N ASN A 451 3.80 11.41 -3.76
CA ASN A 451 4.45 11.48 -5.06
C ASN A 451 3.89 10.43 -6.04
N VAL A 452 3.59 9.21 -5.58
CA VAL A 452 2.89 8.18 -6.37
C VAL A 452 1.53 8.69 -6.80
N PHE A 453 0.76 9.27 -5.88
CA PHE A 453 -0.56 9.82 -6.20
C PHE A 453 -0.46 10.89 -7.28
N PHE A 454 0.46 11.84 -7.15
CA PHE A 454 0.64 12.89 -8.17
C PHE A 454 1.12 12.35 -9.52
N ARG A 455 2.01 11.36 -9.54
CA ARG A 455 2.43 10.68 -10.77
C ARG A 455 1.22 10.08 -11.49
N ASP A 456 0.41 9.32 -10.76
CA ASP A 456 -0.75 8.64 -11.32
C ASP A 456 -1.83 9.66 -11.73
N TRP A 457 -2.16 10.62 -10.85
CA TRP A 457 -3.16 11.67 -11.06
C TRP A 457 -2.89 12.55 -12.28
N ASN A 458 -1.62 12.86 -12.56
CA ASN A 458 -1.24 13.72 -13.68
C ASN A 458 -0.84 12.93 -14.94
N SER A 459 -0.98 11.59 -14.91
CA SER A 459 -0.66 10.76 -16.07
C SER A 459 -1.75 10.83 -17.15
N GLU A 460 -1.35 10.44 -18.37
CA GLU A 460 -2.26 10.28 -19.52
C GLU A 460 -3.31 9.16 -19.33
N PHE A 461 -3.15 8.33 -18.30
CA PHE A 461 -4.06 7.23 -17.96
C PHE A 461 -5.29 7.72 -17.17
N THR A 462 -5.37 9.01 -16.88
CA THR A 462 -6.46 9.58 -16.07
C THR A 462 -7.39 10.47 -16.87
N ASN A 463 -8.67 10.42 -16.54
CA ASN A 463 -9.71 11.26 -17.12
C ASN A 463 -10.50 11.90 -15.98
N GLU A 464 -10.69 13.22 -16.01
CA GLU A 464 -11.63 13.88 -15.09
C GLU A 464 -13.03 13.34 -15.34
N LEU A 465 -13.74 13.01 -14.26
CA LEU A 465 -15.17 12.77 -14.32
C LEU A 465 -15.90 14.09 -14.50
#